data_AF-A0A3F2RPL3-F1
#
_entry.id   AF-A0A3F2RPL3-F1
#
_cell.length_a   1.000
_cell.length_b   1.000
_cell.length_c   1.000
_cell.angle_alpha   90.00
_cell.angle_beta   90.00
_cell.angle_gamma   90.00
#
_symmetry.space_group_name_H-M   'P 1'
#
loop_
_entity.id
_entity.type
_entity.pdbx_description
1 polymer ?
#
loop_
_entity_poly.entity_id
_entity_poly.type
_entity_poly.pdbx_seq_one_letter_code
_entity_poly.pdbx_strand_id
1 'polypeptide(L)'
;MKDAEAKQHPWGNATLVDCEPETAALAAAFRKISLQKWEEAKQLRNDPVLGLLTQSAQESRQKLNSLGMQTEQGAFRDRLVKFYTKYNPSKLDAVDRTLETYRGREEELFDKLHDRYVADAGLSLPERKKKFITKEGDPTVFMDISISGAPAGRIVMRLLKDRIPLASENFRCLCTGEKEATLYFKGCKFHRIIKNFVIQGGDFTAGDGTGGQSIYRGTPHGDLWGNFKDEEFLPHDDVGLLSMANAGKNTNGSQFFITTKAGLKNLDRKHVVFGEVIEGLEVVDAMQSVNVSKPNNCPLPENEVVIENCGEL
;
A
#
# COMPACT_ATOMS: atom_id res chain seq x y z
N MET A 1 -48.81 3.75 -14.88
CA MET A 1 -47.50 3.93 -15.57
C MET A 1 -46.50 3.03 -14.85
N LYS A 2 -45.99 1.91 -15.36
CA LYS A 2 -46.04 1.16 -16.63
C LYS A 2 -45.87 -0.33 -16.24
N ASP A 3 -46.83 -1.19 -16.56
CA ASP A 3 -46.80 -2.24 -17.60
C ASP A 3 -45.77 -3.37 -17.39
N ALA A 4 -46.27 -4.60 -17.15
CA ALA A 4 -45.68 -5.84 -17.68
C ALA A 4 -46.63 -7.05 -17.52
N GLU A 5 -47.26 -7.36 -18.65
CA GLU A 5 -48.07 -8.50 -19.09
C GLU A 5 -47.78 -9.89 -18.46
N ALA A 6 -48.86 -10.60 -18.09
CA ALA A 6 -48.87 -12.07 -17.96
C ALA A 6 -49.56 -12.68 -19.19
N LYS A 7 -48.79 -13.40 -20.02
CA LYS A 7 -49.29 -14.14 -21.20
C LYS A 7 -49.79 -15.53 -20.78
N GLN A 8 -51.02 -15.85 -21.18
CA GLN A 8 -51.59 -17.20 -21.20
C GLN A 8 -51.04 -18.01 -22.38
N HIS A 9 -50.88 -19.32 -22.18
CA HIS A 9 -50.96 -20.33 -23.24
C HIS A 9 -51.82 -21.53 -22.76
N PRO A 10 -52.46 -22.26 -23.69
CA PRO A 10 -53.83 -22.71 -23.51
C PRO A 10 -54.02 -24.21 -23.76
N TRP A 11 -54.62 -24.95 -22.85
CA TRP A 11 -55.32 -26.19 -23.21
C TRP A 11 -56.59 -26.30 -22.38
N GLY A 12 -57.71 -26.09 -23.08
CA GLY A 12 -59.06 -26.19 -22.55
C GLY A 12 -59.63 -27.61 -22.65
N ASN A 13 -60.57 -27.86 -21.73
CA ASN A 13 -61.70 -28.80 -21.75
C ASN A 13 -61.58 -30.14 -22.47
N ALA A 14 -61.64 -31.24 -21.69
CA ALA A 14 -62.37 -32.45 -22.07
C ALA A 14 -62.98 -33.14 -20.84
N THR A 15 -64.19 -33.65 -21.06
CA THR A 15 -65.22 -34.25 -20.19
C THR A 15 -64.82 -35.46 -19.32
N LEU A 16 -65.54 -35.63 -18.19
CA LEU A 16 -65.56 -36.80 -17.29
C LEU A 16 -66.22 -38.03 -17.95
N VAL A 17 -65.65 -39.23 -17.75
CA VAL A 17 -66.35 -40.54 -17.89
C VAL A 17 -65.80 -41.52 -16.85
N ASP A 18 -66.72 -42.29 -16.26
CA ASP A 18 -66.57 -43.27 -15.16
C ASP A 18 -65.58 -44.42 -15.42
N CYS A 19 -64.98 -44.92 -14.32
CA CYS A 19 -63.93 -45.95 -14.28
C CYS A 19 -64.50 -47.38 -14.20
N GLU A 20 -64.10 -48.26 -15.12
CA GLU A 20 -64.43 -49.69 -15.09
C GLU A 20 -63.57 -50.49 -14.07
N PRO A 21 -64.16 -51.51 -13.40
CA PRO A 21 -63.55 -52.25 -12.28
C PRO A 21 -62.30 -53.08 -12.61
N GLU A 22 -61.97 -53.30 -13.89
CA GLU A 22 -60.74 -54.02 -14.29
C GLU A 22 -59.46 -53.20 -14.10
N THR A 23 -59.56 -51.86 -14.08
CA THR A 23 -58.41 -50.94 -13.92
C THR A 23 -57.83 -50.94 -12.49
N ALA A 24 -58.66 -51.22 -11.48
CA ALA A 24 -58.23 -51.27 -10.09
C ALA A 24 -57.40 -52.52 -9.76
N ALA A 25 -57.69 -53.65 -10.40
CA ALA A 25 -56.95 -54.91 -10.21
C ALA A 25 -55.54 -54.84 -10.82
N LEU A 26 -55.41 -54.21 -11.99
CA LEU A 26 -54.11 -54.00 -12.65
C LEU A 26 -53.21 -53.09 -11.79
N ALA A 27 -53.77 -52.02 -11.22
CA ALA A 27 -53.03 -51.09 -10.36
C ALA A 27 -52.49 -51.75 -9.07
N ALA A 28 -53.23 -52.72 -8.51
CA ALA A 28 -52.77 -53.50 -7.34
C ALA A 28 -51.63 -54.47 -7.70
N ALA A 29 -51.68 -55.11 -8.87
CA ALA A 29 -50.62 -55.99 -9.36
C ALA A 29 -49.31 -55.23 -9.64
N PHE A 30 -49.40 -54.03 -10.23
CA PHE A 30 -48.24 -53.15 -10.45
C PHE A 30 -47.54 -52.78 -9.14
N ARG A 31 -48.28 -52.44 -8.08
CA ARG A 31 -47.69 -52.10 -6.76
C ARG A 31 -46.90 -53.27 -6.17
N LYS A 32 -47.36 -54.50 -6.35
CA LYS A 32 -46.68 -55.69 -5.82
C LYS A 32 -45.36 -55.97 -6.56
N ILE A 33 -45.36 -55.84 -7.88
CA ILE A 33 -44.15 -55.99 -8.72
C ILE A 33 -43.14 -54.87 -8.41
N SER A 34 -43.61 -53.63 -8.20
CA SER A 34 -42.75 -52.51 -7.84
C SER A 34 -42.07 -52.67 -6.48
N LEU A 35 -42.76 -53.23 -5.48
CA LEU A 35 -42.18 -53.51 -4.16
C LEU A 35 -41.08 -54.59 -4.24
N GLN A 36 -41.33 -55.65 -5.00
CA GLN A 36 -40.36 -56.74 -5.16
C GLN A 36 -39.09 -56.27 -5.87
N LYS A 37 -39.21 -55.44 -6.93
CA LYS A 37 -38.07 -54.79 -7.58
C LYS A 37 -37.33 -53.81 -6.67
N TRP A 38 -38.04 -53.15 -5.75
CA TRP A 38 -37.43 -52.25 -4.77
C TRP A 38 -36.58 -53.00 -3.73
N GLU A 39 -37.03 -54.19 -3.31
CA GLU A 39 -36.27 -55.06 -2.40
C GLU A 39 -35.03 -55.69 -3.06
N GLU A 40 -35.11 -56.12 -4.31
CA GLU A 40 -33.94 -56.57 -5.09
C GLU A 40 -32.91 -55.43 -5.28
N ALA A 41 -33.38 -54.21 -5.58
CA ALA A 41 -32.53 -53.02 -5.66
C ALA A 41 -31.97 -52.55 -4.30
N LYS A 42 -32.50 -53.07 -3.18
CA LYS A 42 -31.98 -52.83 -1.82
C LYS A 42 -30.86 -53.81 -1.48
N GLN A 43 -30.92 -55.06 -1.97
CA GLN A 43 -29.83 -56.02 -1.82
C GLN A 43 -28.57 -55.64 -2.63
N LEU A 44 -28.74 -55.17 -3.87
CA LEU A 44 -27.62 -54.69 -4.71
C LEU A 44 -26.91 -53.44 -4.15
N ARG A 45 -27.58 -52.64 -3.32
CA ARG A 45 -26.99 -51.47 -2.64
C ARG A 45 -26.09 -51.82 -1.45
N ASN A 46 -26.19 -53.04 -0.93
CA ASN A 46 -25.39 -53.51 0.21
C ASN A 46 -24.18 -54.36 -0.22
N ASP A 47 -23.81 -54.34 -1.52
CA ASP A 47 -22.63 -55.06 -2.02
C ASP A 47 -21.32 -54.35 -1.59
N PRO A 48 -20.46 -55.00 -0.80
CA PRO A 48 -19.19 -54.41 -0.33
C PRO A 48 -18.21 -54.06 -1.45
N VAL A 49 -18.33 -54.65 -2.64
CA VAL A 49 -17.47 -54.36 -3.80
C VAL A 49 -17.74 -52.96 -4.37
N LEU A 50 -19.00 -52.51 -4.34
CA LEU A 50 -19.37 -51.16 -4.78
C LEU A 50 -18.79 -50.08 -3.85
N GLY A 51 -18.72 -50.34 -2.54
CA GLY A 51 -18.10 -49.44 -1.57
C GLY A 51 -16.60 -49.24 -1.82
N LEU A 52 -15.87 -50.34 -2.10
CA LEU A 52 -14.43 -50.32 -2.40
C LEU A 52 -14.11 -49.59 -3.71
N LEU A 53 -14.92 -49.79 -4.76
CA LEU A 53 -14.75 -49.08 -6.03
C LEU A 53 -15.03 -47.57 -5.89
N THR A 54 -16.00 -47.20 -5.05
CA THR A 54 -16.32 -45.79 -4.79
C THR A 54 -15.22 -45.11 -3.97
N GLN A 55 -14.66 -45.78 -2.96
CA GLN A 55 -13.52 -45.28 -2.20
C GLN A 55 -12.27 -45.12 -3.09
N SER A 56 -11.95 -46.12 -3.92
CA SER A 56 -10.81 -46.04 -4.85
C SER A 56 -10.97 -44.92 -5.88
N ALA A 57 -12.19 -44.69 -6.38
CA ALA A 57 -12.49 -43.58 -7.28
C ALA A 57 -12.40 -42.21 -6.56
N GLN A 58 -12.79 -42.12 -5.29
CA GLN A 58 -12.64 -40.91 -4.48
C GLN A 58 -11.16 -40.61 -4.19
N GLU A 59 -10.36 -41.61 -3.82
CA GLU A 59 -8.93 -41.47 -3.59
C GLU A 59 -8.19 -41.04 -4.86
N SER A 60 -8.52 -41.65 -6.00
CA SER A 60 -7.94 -41.27 -7.28
C SER A 60 -8.34 -39.86 -7.71
N ARG A 61 -9.58 -39.43 -7.46
CA ARG A 61 -10.02 -38.03 -7.65
C ARG A 61 -9.29 -37.06 -6.71
N GLN A 62 -9.12 -37.40 -5.45
CA GLN A 62 -8.38 -36.57 -4.50
C GLN A 62 -6.90 -36.45 -4.89
N LYS A 63 -6.30 -37.54 -5.38
CA LYS A 63 -4.92 -37.56 -5.87
C LYS A 63 -4.76 -36.75 -7.15
N LEU A 64 -5.70 -36.85 -8.08
CA LEU A 64 -5.73 -36.02 -9.30
C LEU A 64 -5.93 -34.53 -8.97
N ASN A 65 -6.79 -34.20 -8.02
CA ASN A 65 -6.99 -32.82 -7.57
C ASN A 65 -5.75 -32.27 -6.84
N SER A 66 -5.08 -33.06 -6.01
CA SER A 66 -3.86 -32.62 -5.31
C SER A 66 -2.67 -32.46 -6.24
N LEU A 67 -2.52 -33.35 -7.24
CA LEU A 67 -1.54 -33.19 -8.32
C LEU A 67 -1.85 -31.94 -9.16
N GLY A 68 -3.11 -31.70 -9.51
CA GLY A 68 -3.56 -30.50 -10.21
C GLY A 68 -3.21 -29.20 -9.46
N MET A 69 -3.51 -29.15 -8.15
CA MET A 69 -3.20 -27.98 -7.31
C MET A 69 -1.69 -27.73 -7.14
N GLN A 70 -0.87 -28.79 -7.11
CA GLN A 70 0.59 -28.65 -7.04
C GLN A 70 1.17 -28.16 -8.38
N THR A 71 0.64 -28.65 -9.51
CA THR A 71 1.03 -28.15 -10.84
C THR A 71 0.61 -26.71 -11.09
N GLU A 72 -0.55 -26.28 -10.59
CA GLU A 72 -1.02 -24.89 -10.68
C GLU A 72 -0.17 -23.95 -9.82
N GLN A 73 0.17 -24.34 -8.58
CA GLN A 73 1.04 -23.54 -7.71
C GLN A 73 2.46 -23.36 -8.28
N GLY A 74 3.01 -24.40 -8.90
CA GLY A 74 4.29 -24.33 -9.62
C GLY A 74 4.23 -23.37 -10.81
N ALA A 75 3.17 -23.46 -11.63
CA ALA A 75 2.95 -22.58 -12.78
C ALA A 75 2.72 -21.12 -12.37
N PHE A 76 2.00 -20.88 -11.27
CA PHE A 76 1.76 -19.56 -10.71
C PHE A 76 3.06 -18.90 -10.21
N ARG A 77 3.88 -19.66 -9.47
CA ARG A 77 5.21 -19.22 -9.03
C ARG A 77 6.09 -18.83 -10.22
N ASP A 78 6.16 -19.67 -11.24
CA ASP A 78 6.98 -19.40 -12.42
C ASP A 78 6.51 -18.16 -13.19
N ARG A 79 5.20 -17.95 -13.27
CA ARG A 79 4.60 -16.76 -13.88
C ARG A 79 4.93 -15.49 -13.07
N LEU A 80 4.89 -15.56 -11.74
CA LEU A 80 5.18 -14.43 -10.85
C LEU A 80 6.68 -14.08 -10.83
N VAL A 81 7.55 -15.09 -10.84
CA VAL A 81 9.00 -14.91 -10.99
C VAL A 81 9.32 -14.25 -12.33
N LYS A 82 8.80 -14.77 -13.45
CA LYS A 82 8.98 -14.16 -14.78
C LYS A 82 8.51 -12.70 -14.82
N PHE A 83 7.38 -12.41 -14.16
CA PHE A 83 6.86 -11.05 -14.07
C PHE A 83 7.81 -10.13 -13.30
N TYR A 84 8.26 -10.50 -12.09
CA TYR A 84 9.19 -9.68 -11.32
C TYR A 84 10.58 -9.59 -11.93
N THR A 85 11.10 -10.64 -12.56
CA THR A 85 12.35 -10.57 -13.34
C THR A 85 12.28 -9.51 -14.43
N LYS A 86 11.12 -9.33 -15.07
CA LYS A 86 10.91 -8.33 -16.13
C LYS A 86 10.66 -6.92 -15.61
N TYR A 87 9.84 -6.76 -14.57
CA TYR A 87 9.34 -5.45 -14.14
C TYR A 87 9.95 -4.93 -12.82
N ASN A 88 10.42 -5.78 -11.92
CA ASN A 88 11.07 -5.39 -10.65
C ASN A 88 11.89 -6.52 -10.01
N PRO A 89 13.18 -6.69 -10.37
CA PRO A 89 14.03 -7.78 -9.89
C PRO A 89 14.25 -7.78 -8.37
N SER A 90 14.14 -6.62 -7.70
CA SER A 90 14.36 -6.50 -6.25
C SER A 90 13.32 -7.24 -5.39
N LYS A 91 12.18 -7.65 -5.98
CA LYS A 91 11.10 -8.35 -5.28
C LYS A 91 11.13 -9.88 -5.43
N LEU A 92 12.16 -10.44 -6.09
CA LEU A 92 12.30 -11.88 -6.25
C LEU A 92 12.40 -12.61 -4.90
N ASP A 93 13.09 -12.03 -3.92
CA ASP A 93 13.24 -12.60 -2.57
C ASP A 93 11.91 -12.66 -1.78
N ALA A 94 10.90 -11.89 -2.21
CA ALA A 94 9.59 -11.82 -1.56
C ALA A 94 8.52 -12.65 -2.28
N VAL A 95 8.88 -13.36 -3.36
CA VAL A 95 7.94 -14.16 -4.17
C VAL A 95 7.25 -15.19 -3.31
N ASP A 96 7.99 -16.03 -2.60
CA ASP A 96 7.43 -17.15 -1.84
C ASP A 96 6.45 -16.68 -0.74
N ARG A 97 6.76 -15.55 -0.07
CA ARG A 97 5.85 -14.92 0.90
C ARG A 97 4.57 -14.37 0.25
N THR A 98 4.69 -13.86 -0.98
CA THR A 98 3.56 -13.32 -1.73
C THR A 98 2.64 -14.45 -2.22
N LEU A 99 3.22 -15.60 -2.61
CA LEU A 99 2.47 -16.80 -2.97
C LEU A 99 1.62 -17.30 -1.79
N GLU A 100 2.18 -17.33 -0.58
CA GLU A 100 1.44 -17.72 0.63
C GLU A 100 0.29 -16.76 0.95
N THR A 101 0.51 -15.46 0.80
CA THR A 101 -0.49 -14.42 1.12
C THR A 101 -1.69 -14.44 0.16
N TYR A 102 -1.43 -14.74 -1.12
CA TYR A 102 -2.40 -14.71 -2.20
C TYR A 102 -2.85 -16.10 -2.66
N ARG A 103 -2.62 -17.14 -1.86
CA ARG A 103 -3.06 -18.51 -2.17
C ARG A 103 -4.57 -18.55 -2.43
N GLY A 104 -4.98 -18.94 -3.64
CA GLY A 104 -6.39 -18.94 -4.08
C GLY A 104 -6.96 -17.57 -4.49
N ARG A 105 -6.17 -16.50 -4.44
CA ARG A 105 -6.47 -15.14 -4.98
C ARG A 105 -5.38 -14.70 -5.96
N GLU A 106 -4.93 -15.67 -6.74
CA GLU A 106 -3.76 -15.58 -7.60
C GLU A 106 -4.00 -14.66 -8.80
N GLU A 107 -5.20 -14.70 -9.38
CA GLU A 107 -5.61 -13.77 -10.44
C GLU A 107 -5.72 -12.33 -9.94
N GLU A 108 -6.28 -12.10 -8.75
CA GLU A 108 -6.38 -10.75 -8.15
C GLU A 108 -4.99 -10.12 -7.94
N LEU A 109 -3.99 -10.93 -7.59
CA LEU A 109 -2.60 -10.46 -7.51
C LEU A 109 -2.10 -10.04 -8.90
N PHE A 110 -2.35 -10.85 -9.93
CA PHE A 110 -1.92 -10.53 -11.29
C PHE A 110 -2.64 -9.34 -11.88
N ASP A 111 -3.93 -9.13 -11.60
CA ASP A 111 -4.65 -7.93 -12.01
C ASP A 111 -4.05 -6.69 -11.33
N LYS A 112 -3.78 -6.75 -10.03
CA LYS A 112 -3.09 -5.65 -9.31
C LYS A 112 -1.68 -5.41 -9.81
N LEU A 113 -0.95 -6.45 -10.19
CA LEU A 113 0.38 -6.33 -10.76
C LEU A 113 0.34 -5.82 -12.19
N HIS A 114 -0.63 -6.25 -12.97
CA HIS A 114 -0.88 -5.78 -14.32
C HIS A 114 -1.25 -4.30 -14.30
N ASP A 115 -2.18 -3.87 -13.45
CA ASP A 115 -2.53 -2.46 -13.30
C ASP A 115 -1.31 -1.63 -12.87
N ARG A 116 -0.50 -2.15 -11.93
CA ARG A 116 0.67 -1.44 -11.41
C ARG A 116 1.86 -1.36 -12.38
N TYR A 117 2.08 -2.37 -13.21
CA TYR A 117 3.31 -2.48 -14.01
C TYR A 117 3.07 -2.58 -15.53
N VAL A 118 1.84 -2.87 -15.97
CA VAL A 118 1.47 -3.11 -17.36
C VAL A 118 0.45 -2.08 -17.86
N ALA A 119 -0.59 -1.71 -17.09
CA ALA A 119 -1.51 -0.63 -17.47
C ALA A 119 -0.79 0.74 -17.48
N ASP A 120 0.16 0.94 -16.57
CA ASP A 120 1.05 2.11 -16.51
C ASP A 120 2.29 2.01 -17.43
N ALA A 121 2.39 0.98 -18.29
CA ALA A 121 3.59 0.76 -19.11
C ALA A 121 3.65 1.61 -20.39
N GLY A 122 2.54 2.26 -20.78
CA GLY A 122 2.49 3.20 -21.91
C GLY A 122 2.76 4.66 -21.53
N LEU A 123 2.97 4.93 -20.24
CA LEU A 123 3.13 6.26 -19.67
C LEU A 123 4.57 6.45 -19.20
N SER A 124 5.16 7.59 -19.54
CA SER A 124 6.49 8.01 -19.09
C SER A 124 6.52 8.12 -17.55
N LEU A 125 7.71 8.02 -16.93
CA LEU A 125 7.87 8.14 -15.46
C LEU A 125 7.15 9.36 -14.81
N PRO A 126 7.02 10.53 -15.47
CA PRO A 126 6.21 11.66 -14.98
C PRO A 126 4.69 11.42 -14.97
N GLU A 127 4.18 10.49 -15.77
CA GLU A 127 2.74 10.23 -15.97
C GLU A 127 2.20 9.14 -15.04
N ARG A 128 3.08 8.46 -14.28
CA ARG A 128 2.68 7.58 -13.18
C ARG A 128 2.21 8.43 -12.01
N LYS A 129 0.91 8.35 -11.66
CA LYS A 129 0.38 9.03 -10.47
C LYS A 129 1.04 8.45 -9.22
N LYS A 130 2.04 9.14 -8.67
CA LYS A 130 2.54 8.89 -7.31
C LYS A 130 1.33 8.84 -6.38
N LYS A 131 1.15 7.73 -5.68
CA LYS A 131 0.07 7.61 -4.70
C LYS A 131 0.52 8.33 -3.44
N PHE A 132 0.09 9.57 -3.30
CA PHE A 132 0.32 10.39 -2.12
C PHE A 132 -0.31 9.74 -0.88
N ILE A 133 0.41 9.79 0.24
CA ILE A 133 -0.08 9.40 1.58
C ILE A 133 -0.93 10.51 2.21
N THR A 134 -0.77 11.73 1.74
CA THR A 134 -1.54 12.93 2.08
C THR A 134 -2.82 13.07 1.26
N LYS A 135 -3.77 13.85 1.75
CA LYS A 135 -5.07 14.12 1.11
C LYS A 135 -5.07 15.47 0.42
N GLU A 136 -5.92 15.61 -0.60
CA GLU A 136 -6.21 16.92 -1.19
C GLU A 136 -6.95 17.79 -0.15
N GLY A 137 -6.34 18.90 0.27
CA GLY A 137 -6.82 19.77 1.35
C GLY A 137 -5.99 19.73 2.64
N ASP A 138 -5.02 18.82 2.75
CA ASP A 138 -4.03 18.86 3.83
C ASP A 138 -3.13 20.12 3.68
N PRO A 139 -2.60 20.68 4.80
CA PRO A 139 -1.73 21.84 4.75
C PRO A 139 -0.56 21.63 3.79
N THR A 140 -0.35 22.60 2.91
CA THR A 140 0.67 22.55 1.87
C THR A 140 1.65 23.70 2.08
N VAL A 141 2.93 23.38 2.16
CA VAL A 141 4.02 24.33 2.42
C VAL A 141 5.06 24.26 1.32
N PHE A 142 5.88 25.29 1.19
CA PHE A 142 6.93 25.34 0.19
C PHE A 142 8.28 25.78 0.76
N MET A 143 9.35 25.42 0.06
CA MET A 143 10.71 25.92 0.26
C MET A 143 11.33 26.28 -1.10
N ASP A 144 11.76 27.52 -1.25
CA ASP A 144 12.61 27.96 -2.36
C ASP A 144 14.07 27.66 -1.99
N ILE A 145 14.73 26.84 -2.80
CA ILE A 145 16.07 26.33 -2.53
C ILE A 145 17.09 27.02 -3.41
N SER A 146 18.24 27.35 -2.83
CA SER A 146 19.45 27.66 -3.59
C SER A 146 20.52 26.58 -3.38
N ILE A 147 21.37 26.39 -4.39
CA ILE A 147 22.58 25.57 -4.33
C ILE A 147 23.73 26.47 -4.77
N SER A 148 24.77 26.58 -3.96
CA SER A 148 25.92 27.46 -4.23
C SER A 148 25.51 28.93 -4.45
N GLY A 149 24.44 29.38 -3.80
CA GLY A 149 23.86 30.72 -3.96
C GLY A 149 23.05 30.94 -5.24
N ALA A 150 22.95 29.94 -6.13
CA ALA A 150 22.10 30.01 -7.32
C ALA A 150 20.73 29.38 -7.03
N PRO A 151 19.61 29.99 -7.47
CA PRO A 151 18.29 29.39 -7.32
C PRO A 151 18.21 28.01 -7.99
N ALA A 152 17.87 26.98 -7.21
CA ALA A 152 17.74 25.59 -7.67
C ALA A 152 16.29 25.21 -7.98
N GLY A 153 15.32 25.89 -7.35
CA GLY A 153 13.89 25.70 -7.59
C GLY A 153 13.09 25.66 -6.31
N ARG A 154 11.80 25.33 -6.43
CA ARG A 154 10.86 25.23 -5.31
C ARG A 154 10.53 23.77 -5.03
N ILE A 155 10.53 23.41 -3.76
CA ILE A 155 9.96 22.15 -3.26
C ILE A 155 8.61 22.46 -2.64
N VAL A 156 7.56 21.76 -3.07
CA VAL A 156 6.23 21.84 -2.47
C VAL A 156 5.95 20.54 -1.73
N MET A 157 5.51 20.68 -0.48
CA MET A 157 5.30 19.59 0.45
C MET A 157 3.91 19.64 1.05
N ARG A 158 3.31 18.48 1.26
CA ARG A 158 2.02 18.35 1.95
C ARG A 158 2.19 17.60 3.27
N LEU A 159 1.46 18.01 4.30
CA LEU A 159 1.66 17.57 5.68
C LEU A 159 0.48 16.73 6.19
N LEU A 160 0.76 15.67 6.93
CA LEU A 160 -0.23 14.71 7.45
C LEU A 160 -0.93 15.22 8.72
N LYS A 161 -1.64 16.35 8.63
CA LYS A 161 -2.26 17.02 9.79
C LYS A 161 -3.17 16.11 10.61
N ASP A 162 -3.96 15.26 9.96
CA ASP A 162 -4.93 14.41 10.66
C ASP A 162 -4.28 13.29 11.49
N ARG A 163 -3.18 12.71 10.99
CA ARG A 163 -2.52 11.56 11.63
C ARG A 163 -1.36 11.98 12.52
N ILE A 164 -0.64 13.01 12.11
CA ILE A 164 0.61 13.50 12.70
C ILE A 164 0.45 15.01 12.98
N PRO A 165 -0.53 15.43 13.80
CA PRO A 165 -0.86 16.83 14.00
C PRO A 165 0.28 17.65 14.61
N LEU A 166 1.04 17.10 15.57
CA LEU A 166 2.07 17.88 16.26
C LEU A 166 3.26 18.17 15.34
N ALA A 167 3.79 17.17 14.65
CA ALA A 167 4.92 17.40 13.74
C ALA A 167 4.50 18.23 12.52
N SER A 168 3.29 18.01 11.99
CA SER A 168 2.77 18.80 10.86
C SER A 168 2.62 20.27 11.21
N GLU A 169 2.00 20.59 12.35
CA GLU A 169 1.80 21.98 12.76
C GLU A 169 3.11 22.67 13.15
N ASN A 170 4.03 21.93 13.78
CA ASN A 170 5.38 22.43 14.05
C ASN A 170 6.11 22.82 12.76
N PHE A 171 6.12 21.91 11.78
CA PHE A 171 6.79 22.16 10.50
C PHE A 171 6.14 23.32 9.74
N ARG A 172 4.81 23.37 9.69
CA ARG A 172 4.06 24.47 9.05
C ARG A 172 4.41 25.82 9.66
N CYS A 173 4.38 25.93 10.98
CA CYS A 173 4.72 27.18 11.68
C CYS A 173 6.18 27.58 11.46
N LEU A 174 7.11 26.63 11.42
CA LEU A 174 8.51 26.89 11.12
C LEU A 174 8.73 27.26 9.65
N CYS A 175 7.86 26.84 8.73
CA CYS A 175 7.84 27.32 7.35
C CYS A 175 7.27 28.74 7.23
N THR A 176 6.33 29.17 8.08
CA THR A 176 5.71 30.51 7.98
C THR A 176 6.40 31.56 8.86
N GLY A 177 7.07 31.14 9.93
CA GLY A 177 7.63 32.04 10.94
C GLY A 177 6.56 32.74 11.80
N GLU A 178 5.32 32.24 11.82
CA GLU A 178 4.17 32.96 12.41
C GLU A 178 4.15 32.99 13.94
N LYS A 179 4.85 32.06 14.61
CA LYS A 179 4.84 31.96 16.08
C LYS A 179 5.79 32.94 16.73
N GLU A 180 7.02 32.99 16.23
CA GLU A 180 8.08 33.87 16.71
C GLU A 180 9.06 34.11 15.56
N ALA A 181 9.63 35.32 15.47
CA ALA A 181 10.55 35.69 14.40
C ALA A 181 11.80 34.79 14.31
N THR A 182 12.19 34.15 15.42
CA THR A 182 13.34 33.24 15.50
C THR A 182 13.01 31.79 15.13
N LEU A 183 11.72 31.42 15.14
CA LEU A 183 11.22 30.09 14.83
C LEU A 183 10.86 30.01 13.34
N TYR A 184 11.88 30.08 12.48
CA TYR A 184 11.68 30.21 11.04
C TYR A 184 12.78 29.49 10.24
N PHE A 185 12.41 28.73 9.23
CA PHE A 185 13.34 27.99 8.36
C PHE A 185 14.03 28.85 7.30
N LYS A 186 13.58 30.08 7.05
CA LYS A 186 14.23 30.96 6.07
C LYS A 186 15.68 31.25 6.47
N GLY A 187 16.61 31.00 5.54
CA GLY A 187 18.06 31.08 5.75
C GLY A 187 18.68 29.83 6.37
N CYS A 188 17.89 28.82 6.74
CA CYS A 188 18.41 27.55 7.26
C CYS A 188 19.07 26.73 6.15
N LYS A 189 20.12 26.00 6.53
CA LYS A 189 20.94 25.18 5.63
C LYS A 189 20.59 23.71 5.75
N PHE A 190 20.79 22.96 4.66
CA PHE A 190 20.84 21.50 4.70
C PHE A 190 22.25 21.07 5.10
N HIS A 191 22.45 20.84 6.40
CA HIS A 191 23.76 20.60 6.99
C HIS A 191 24.24 19.14 6.87
N ARG A 192 23.41 18.23 6.35
CA ARG A 192 23.79 16.82 6.14
C ARG A 192 23.05 16.20 4.96
N ILE A 193 23.80 15.75 3.96
CA ILE A 193 23.28 15.18 2.71
C ILE A 193 23.94 13.83 2.45
N ILE A 194 23.15 12.75 2.41
CA ILE A 194 23.64 11.42 2.08
C ILE A 194 22.89 10.93 0.83
N LYS A 195 23.62 10.85 -0.28
CA LYS A 195 23.10 10.40 -1.57
C LYS A 195 22.44 9.02 -1.45
N ASN A 196 21.28 8.86 -2.08
CA ASN A 196 20.44 7.66 -2.03
C ASN A 196 20.03 7.24 -0.61
N PHE A 197 19.87 8.22 0.28
CA PHE A 197 19.40 7.99 1.64
C PHE A 197 18.50 9.16 2.07
N VAL A 198 19.07 10.26 2.57
CA VAL A 198 18.32 11.40 3.11
C VAL A 198 19.08 12.72 2.92
N ILE A 199 18.32 13.82 2.84
CA ILE A 199 18.82 15.19 2.99
C ILE A 199 18.21 15.80 4.25
N GLN A 200 19.04 16.32 5.14
CA GLN A 200 18.67 16.76 6.48
C GLN A 200 18.96 18.25 6.65
N GLY A 201 17.99 18.96 7.25
CA GLY A 201 18.04 20.39 7.54
C GLY A 201 17.17 20.74 8.74
N GLY A 202 16.81 22.02 8.87
CA GLY A 202 15.91 22.51 9.93
C GLY A 202 16.61 22.87 11.25
N ASP A 203 17.94 22.89 11.28
CA ASP A 203 18.70 23.50 12.37
C ASP A 203 18.92 25.00 12.04
N PHE A 204 17.99 25.84 12.50
CA PHE A 204 18.03 27.28 12.28
C PHE A 204 18.84 28.03 13.36
N THR A 205 19.35 27.34 14.40
CA THR A 205 20.10 27.99 15.49
C THR A 205 21.60 27.81 15.35
N ALA A 206 22.07 26.58 15.13
CA ALA A 206 23.50 26.26 15.01
C ALA A 206 23.90 25.97 13.56
N GLY A 207 22.98 25.41 12.78
CA GLY A 207 23.21 25.08 11.36
C GLY A 207 24.17 23.92 11.13
N ASP A 208 24.47 23.11 12.15
CA ASP A 208 25.41 21.99 12.10
C ASP A 208 24.81 20.66 12.58
N GLY A 209 23.53 20.67 12.97
CA GLY A 209 22.79 19.52 13.46
C GLY A 209 22.74 19.41 14.99
N THR A 210 23.38 20.32 15.72
CA THR A 210 23.34 20.34 17.20
C THR A 210 22.21 21.21 17.77
N GLY A 211 21.57 22.02 16.92
CA GLY A 211 20.59 23.01 17.33
C GLY A 211 19.16 22.71 16.87
N GLY A 212 18.36 23.77 16.86
CA GLY A 212 16.94 23.74 16.54
C GLY A 212 16.05 23.52 17.76
N GLN A 213 14.80 23.96 17.67
CA GLN A 213 13.77 23.75 18.69
C GLN A 213 12.38 23.77 18.04
N SER A 214 11.43 23.03 18.60
CA SER A 214 10.04 23.10 18.12
C SER A 214 9.31 24.35 18.61
N ILE A 215 8.14 24.59 18.03
CA ILE A 215 7.19 25.62 18.49
C ILE A 215 6.59 25.34 19.87
N TYR A 216 6.82 24.15 20.43
CA TYR A 216 6.17 23.68 21.65
C TYR A 216 6.98 23.95 22.92
N ARG A 217 8.13 24.63 22.82
CA ARG A 217 8.96 24.95 23.99
C ARG A 217 8.13 25.66 25.07
N GLY A 218 8.10 25.07 26.27
CA GLY A 218 7.35 25.62 27.40
C GLY A 218 5.82 25.50 27.29
N THR A 219 5.32 24.75 26.31
CA THR A 219 3.90 24.39 26.19
C THR A 219 3.64 22.99 26.74
N PRO A 220 2.39 22.57 26.96
CA PRO A 220 2.09 21.19 27.36
C PRO A 220 2.54 20.10 26.36
N HIS A 221 2.87 20.48 25.13
CA HIS A 221 3.30 19.56 24.07
C HIS A 221 4.82 19.43 23.95
N GLY A 222 5.59 20.26 24.64
CA GLY A 222 7.05 20.26 24.56
C GLY A 222 7.75 20.45 25.89
N ASP A 223 8.98 19.95 25.99
CA ASP A 223 9.82 20.18 27.16
C ASP A 223 10.46 21.59 27.15
N LEU A 224 11.29 21.89 28.15
CA LEU A 224 11.99 23.17 28.26
C LEU A 224 13.08 23.39 27.19
N TRP A 225 13.44 22.33 26.47
CA TRP A 225 14.39 22.33 25.37
C TRP A 225 13.69 22.41 23.99
N GLY A 226 12.35 22.44 23.98
CA GLY A 226 11.58 22.47 22.76
C GLY A 226 11.49 21.12 22.06
N ASN A 227 11.72 20.01 22.77
CA ASN A 227 11.47 18.67 22.24
C ASN A 227 10.02 18.25 22.46
N PHE A 228 9.44 17.52 21.51
CA PHE A 228 8.11 16.92 21.63
C PHE A 228 8.09 15.42 21.29
N LYS A 229 7.00 14.76 21.71
CA LYS A 229 6.82 13.30 21.63
C LYS A 229 6.73 12.77 20.19
N ASP A 230 7.05 11.49 20.02
CA ASP A 230 6.76 10.76 18.78
C ASP A 230 5.24 10.54 18.65
N GLU A 231 4.72 10.66 17.42
CA GLU A 231 3.34 10.33 17.06
C GLU A 231 3.29 8.92 16.41
N GLU A 232 2.40 8.70 15.43
CA GLU A 232 2.33 7.42 14.73
C GLU A 232 3.57 7.19 13.84
N PHE A 233 4.12 5.98 13.85
CA PHE A 233 5.24 5.59 12.97
C PHE A 233 4.74 5.01 11.66
N LEU A 234 4.92 5.76 10.57
CA LEU A 234 4.68 5.28 9.20
C LEU A 234 5.96 4.71 8.58
N PRO A 235 5.85 3.82 7.58
CA PRO A 235 7.02 3.27 6.90
C PRO A 235 7.72 4.32 6.02
N HIS A 236 9.04 4.22 5.90
CA HIS A 236 9.85 5.00 4.97
C HIS A 236 9.99 4.26 3.63
N ASP A 237 8.85 3.99 2.98
CA ASP A 237 8.77 3.12 1.80
C ASP A 237 8.76 3.85 0.46
N ASP A 238 8.85 5.17 0.45
CA ASP A 238 8.87 6.00 -0.76
C ASP A 238 9.93 7.12 -0.70
N VAL A 239 10.19 7.72 -1.87
CA VAL A 239 11.04 8.92 -2.04
C VAL A 239 10.24 10.19 -1.79
N GLY A 240 10.92 11.22 -1.28
CA GLY A 240 10.31 12.50 -0.96
C GLY A 240 9.43 12.47 0.28
N LEU A 241 9.58 11.49 1.18
CA LEU A 241 8.89 11.51 2.47
C LEU A 241 9.59 12.49 3.42
N LEU A 242 8.81 13.30 4.12
CA LEU A 242 9.28 14.18 5.19
C LEU A 242 9.22 13.43 6.52
N SER A 243 10.31 13.43 7.27
CA SER A 243 10.40 12.72 8.55
C SER A 243 11.24 13.48 9.57
N MET A 244 10.86 13.38 10.85
CA MET A 244 11.52 14.11 11.93
C MET A 244 12.92 13.53 12.22
N ALA A 245 13.94 14.40 12.22
CA ALA A 245 15.22 14.05 12.79
C ALA A 245 15.13 14.18 14.33
N ASN A 246 15.71 13.22 15.05
CA ASN A 246 15.68 13.19 16.51
C ASN A 246 16.97 12.55 17.06
N ALA A 247 17.23 12.77 18.35
CA ALA A 247 18.36 12.23 19.10
C ALA A 247 17.95 11.01 19.96
N GLY A 248 16.86 10.34 19.58
CA GLY A 248 16.22 9.28 20.35
C GLY A 248 14.72 9.49 20.52
N LYS A 249 14.08 8.57 21.25
CA LYS A 249 12.64 8.57 21.45
C LYS A 249 12.15 9.89 22.06
N ASN A 250 11.09 10.45 21.51
CA ASN A 250 10.43 11.68 21.97
C ASN A 250 11.35 12.92 22.01
N THR A 251 12.30 13.02 21.07
CA THR A 251 13.21 14.17 20.96
C THR A 251 13.06 14.91 19.63
N ASN A 252 11.82 15.05 19.17
CA ASN A 252 11.53 15.78 17.94
C ASN A 252 11.64 17.29 18.21
N GLY A 253 12.43 18.00 17.41
CA GLY A 253 12.62 19.45 17.50
C GLY A 253 12.16 20.15 16.23
N SER A 254 13.06 20.87 15.57
CA SER A 254 12.82 21.48 14.25
C SER A 254 13.49 20.74 13.10
N GLN A 255 14.49 19.91 13.39
CA GLN A 255 15.24 19.22 12.35
C GLN A 255 14.39 18.15 11.67
N PHE A 256 14.54 18.04 10.36
CA PHE A 256 13.81 17.10 9.53
C PHE A 256 14.73 16.57 8.44
N PHE A 257 14.30 15.49 7.79
CA PHE A 257 14.93 15.02 6.58
C PHE A 257 13.90 14.64 5.51
N ILE A 258 14.32 14.75 4.25
CA ILE A 258 13.58 14.27 3.08
C ILE A 258 14.26 12.98 2.61
N THR A 259 13.49 11.91 2.40
CA THR A 259 14.02 10.66 1.85
C THR A 259 14.37 10.81 0.37
N THR A 260 15.54 10.31 -0.05
CA THR A 260 15.93 10.27 -1.47
C THR A 260 15.99 8.85 -2.03
N LYS A 261 15.63 7.86 -1.19
CA LYS A 261 15.50 6.45 -1.55
C LYS A 261 14.32 5.82 -0.82
N ALA A 262 13.60 4.94 -1.52
CA ALA A 262 12.52 4.13 -0.97
C ALA A 262 13.03 2.95 -0.12
N GLY A 263 12.25 2.54 0.88
CA GLY A 263 12.47 1.30 1.64
C GLY A 263 13.54 1.41 2.74
N LEU A 264 13.63 2.56 3.41
CA LEU A 264 14.60 2.84 4.48
C LEU A 264 14.16 2.25 5.83
N LYS A 265 14.05 0.92 5.88
CA LYS A 265 13.56 0.17 7.05
C LYS A 265 14.33 0.42 8.34
N ASN A 266 15.57 0.90 8.25
CA ASN A 266 16.40 1.25 9.40
C ASN A 266 15.91 2.50 10.16
N LEU A 267 15.06 3.31 9.51
CA LEU A 267 14.43 4.53 10.06
C LEU A 267 13.03 4.26 10.65
N ASP A 268 12.38 3.18 10.22
CA ASP A 268 11.05 2.80 10.69
C ASP A 268 11.03 2.63 12.21
N ARG A 269 9.94 3.08 12.83
CA ARG A 269 9.73 3.05 14.29
C ARG A 269 10.75 3.86 15.12
N LYS A 270 11.55 4.69 14.46
CA LYS A 270 12.51 5.61 15.10
C LYS A 270 12.25 7.06 14.72
N HIS A 271 11.84 7.29 13.49
CA HIS A 271 11.55 8.62 12.95
C HIS A 271 10.09 8.69 12.51
N VAL A 272 9.45 9.82 12.80
CA VAL A 272 8.04 10.07 12.49
C VAL A 272 7.95 10.69 11.11
N VAL A 273 7.40 9.97 10.15
CA VAL A 273 7.02 10.53 8.83
C VAL A 273 5.79 11.41 9.04
N PHE A 274 5.87 12.66 8.61
CA PHE A 274 4.83 13.66 8.85
C PHE A 274 4.34 14.36 7.57
N GLY A 275 4.88 14.02 6.41
CA GLY A 275 4.46 14.60 5.14
C GLY A 275 5.21 14.03 3.95
N GLU A 276 5.01 14.63 2.80
CA GLU A 276 5.69 14.25 1.57
C GLU A 276 5.84 15.41 0.59
N VAL A 277 6.82 15.30 -0.29
CA VAL A 277 7.03 16.18 -1.44
C VAL A 277 6.01 15.81 -2.53
N ILE A 278 5.25 16.82 -2.96
CA ILE A 278 4.25 16.73 -4.02
C ILE A 278 4.74 17.36 -5.34
N GLU A 279 5.64 18.35 -5.29
CA GLU A 279 6.29 18.97 -6.45
C GLU A 279 7.74 19.34 -6.11
N GLY A 280 8.63 19.40 -7.10
CA GLY A 280 10.05 19.76 -6.89
C GLY A 280 10.94 18.61 -6.47
N LEU A 281 10.58 17.36 -6.83
CA LEU A 281 11.42 16.19 -6.53
C LEU A 281 12.77 16.24 -7.27
N GLU A 282 12.80 16.88 -8.44
CA GLU A 282 13.99 17.19 -9.22
C GLU A 282 14.95 18.13 -8.48
N VAL A 283 14.43 19.05 -7.66
CA VAL A 283 15.24 19.93 -6.80
C VAL A 283 15.88 19.10 -5.70
N VAL A 284 15.12 18.20 -5.06
CA VAL A 284 15.63 17.23 -4.07
C VAL A 284 16.74 16.35 -4.68
N ASP A 285 16.59 15.91 -5.92
CA ASP A 285 17.60 15.11 -6.63
C ASP A 285 18.89 15.90 -6.91
N ALA A 286 18.75 17.18 -7.30
CA ALA A 286 19.88 18.08 -7.46
C ALA A 286 20.62 18.31 -6.14
N MET A 287 19.89 18.51 -5.03
CA MET A 287 20.47 18.70 -3.70
C MET A 287 21.29 17.49 -3.25
N GLN A 288 20.84 16.26 -3.48
CA GLN A 288 21.62 15.08 -3.07
C GLN A 288 22.86 14.79 -3.94
N SER A 289 23.00 15.51 -5.06
CA SER A 289 24.12 15.35 -5.99
C SER A 289 25.27 16.32 -5.72
N VAL A 290 25.14 17.21 -4.73
CA VAL A 290 26.20 18.13 -4.33
C VAL A 290 27.38 17.40 -3.68
N ASN A 291 28.57 17.99 -3.74
CA ASN A 291 29.72 17.45 -3.05
C ASN A 291 29.60 17.70 -1.54
N VAL A 292 29.90 16.66 -0.77
CA VAL A 292 29.84 16.68 0.69
C VAL A 292 31.19 16.32 1.30
N SER A 293 31.43 16.82 2.49
CA SER A 293 32.59 16.47 3.31
C SER A 293 32.49 15.00 3.74
N LYS A 294 33.62 14.28 3.68
CA LYS A 294 33.67 12.86 4.11
C LYS A 294 33.39 12.64 5.61
N PRO A 295 33.82 13.52 6.54
CA PRO A 295 33.63 13.28 7.97
C PRO A 295 32.16 13.27 8.44
N ASN A 296 31.33 14.18 7.94
CA ASN A 296 29.97 14.37 8.44
C ASN A 296 28.88 14.41 7.36
N ASN A 297 29.24 14.31 6.08
CA ASN A 297 28.34 14.47 4.94
C ASN A 297 27.68 15.86 4.87
N CYS A 298 28.31 16.88 5.46
CA CYS A 298 27.90 18.27 5.28
C CYS A 298 28.30 18.75 3.88
N PRO A 299 27.44 19.45 3.13
CA PRO A 299 27.83 20.09 1.87
C PRO A 299 29.10 20.92 2.03
N LEU A 300 29.97 20.88 1.01
CA LEU A 300 31.15 21.75 0.99
C LEU A 300 30.72 23.22 0.91
N PRO A 301 31.53 24.19 1.39
CA PRO A 301 31.16 25.61 1.36
C PRO A 301 30.75 26.13 -0.02
N GLU A 302 31.41 25.67 -1.08
CA GLU A 302 31.10 25.99 -2.48
C GLU A 302 29.84 25.31 -3.01
N ASN A 303 29.25 24.39 -2.24
CA ASN A 303 28.09 23.56 -2.57
C ASN A 303 26.96 23.72 -1.55
N GLU A 304 26.96 24.82 -0.78
CA GLU A 304 25.97 25.08 0.25
C GLU A 304 24.55 25.05 -0.30
N VAL A 305 23.64 24.42 0.44
CA VAL A 305 22.22 24.28 0.09
C VAL A 305 21.38 25.00 1.15
N VAL A 306 20.63 26.01 0.73
CA VAL A 306 19.94 26.96 1.63
C VAL A 306 18.46 27.07 1.28
N ILE A 307 17.63 27.23 2.30
CA ILE A 307 16.22 27.61 2.17
C ILE A 307 16.16 29.14 2.05
N GLU A 308 16.08 29.67 0.83
CA GLU A 308 16.02 31.10 0.56
C GLU A 308 14.70 31.73 1.00
N ASN A 309 13.61 30.98 0.86
CA ASN A 309 12.29 31.42 1.27
C ASN A 309 11.42 30.20 1.58
N CYS A 310 10.44 30.34 2.46
CA CYS A 310 9.49 29.28 2.76
C CYS A 310 8.18 29.87 3.28
N GLY A 311 7.13 29.06 3.27
CA GLY A 311 5.80 29.49 3.68
C GLY A 311 4.75 28.41 3.47
N GLU A 312 3.49 28.81 3.64
CA GLU A 312 2.30 28.01 3.34
C GLU A 312 1.68 28.47 2.01
N LEU A 313 1.03 27.55 1.28
CA LEU A 313 0.34 27.79 0.01
C LEU A 313 -1.19 27.82 0.19
#